data_AF-A0AAX3FLN3-F1
#
_entry.id   AF-A0AAX3FLN3-F1
#
_cell.length_a   1.000
_cell.length_b   1.000
_cell.length_c   1.000
_cell.angle_alpha   90.00
_cell.angle_beta   90.00
_cell.angle_gamma   90.00
#
_symmetry.space_group_name_H-M   'P 1'
#
loop_
_entity.id
_entity.type
_entity.pdbx_description
1 polymer ?
#
loop_
_entity_poly.entity_id
_entity_poly.type
_entity_poly.pdbx_seq_one_letter_code
_entity_poly.pdbx_strand_id
1 'polypeptide(L)'
;MNENTINQIANWFKTAVPNPTAGNKCVQIGCHFEEACEMMNVFCTFAAAEELYELSEWFKRNDSLEDLVELDNEDKVELLDALCDQIVTAIGVAHMFGMDIQGALQEVANSNDSKFEDGSPVFNEHGNCKG
;
A
#
# COMPACT_ATOMS: atom_id res chain seq x y z
N MET A 1 -16.99 -16.04 -11.04
CA MET A 1 -16.00 -15.17 -11.69
C MET A 1 -14.85 -15.07 -10.72
N ASN A 2 -13.64 -15.42 -11.10
CA ASN A 2 -12.48 -15.17 -10.23
C ASN A 2 -12.48 -13.67 -9.95
N GLU A 3 -12.55 -13.27 -8.69
CA GLU A 3 -12.42 -11.87 -8.34
C GLU A 3 -11.12 -11.35 -8.92
N ASN A 4 -11.21 -10.18 -9.55
CA ASN A 4 -10.02 -9.45 -9.92
C ASN A 4 -9.29 -9.11 -8.61
N THR A 5 -8.05 -9.58 -8.43
CA THR A 5 -7.26 -9.39 -7.21
C THR A 5 -7.16 -7.92 -6.79
N ILE A 6 -7.14 -6.99 -7.75
CA ILE A 6 -7.16 -5.54 -7.47
C ILE A 6 -8.49 -5.14 -6.82
N ASN A 7 -9.62 -5.67 -7.29
CA ASN A 7 -10.93 -5.41 -6.68
C ASN A 7 -11.03 -6.01 -5.28
N GLN A 8 -10.45 -7.20 -5.07
CA GLN A 8 -10.39 -7.84 -3.74
C GLN A 8 -9.62 -6.95 -2.76
N ILE A 9 -8.42 -6.50 -3.12
CA ILE A 9 -7.61 -5.56 -2.31
C ILE A 9 -8.37 -4.25 -2.06
N ALA A 10 -9.03 -3.69 -3.08
CA ALA A 10 -9.82 -2.46 -2.91
C ALA A 10 -11.00 -2.66 -1.95
N ASN A 11 -11.66 -3.82 -1.98
CA ASN A 11 -12.75 -4.14 -1.07
C ASN A 11 -12.25 -4.37 0.37
N TRP A 12 -11.05 -4.93 0.53
CA TRP A 12 -10.38 -5.02 1.82
C TRP A 12 -10.19 -3.64 2.44
N PHE A 13 -9.66 -2.66 1.70
CA PHE A 13 -9.50 -1.29 2.20
C PHE A 13 -10.84 -0.62 2.54
N LYS A 14 -11.90 -0.83 1.75
CA LYS A 14 -13.25 -0.33 2.08
C LYS A 14 -13.78 -0.89 3.40
N THR A 15 -13.36 -2.10 3.76
CA THR A 15 -13.76 -2.76 5.01
C THR A 15 -12.89 -2.31 6.18
N ALA A 16 -11.57 -2.26 5.98
CA ALA A 16 -10.59 -1.89 7.00
C ALA A 16 -10.62 -0.39 7.35
N VAL A 17 -10.81 0.47 6.35
CA VAL A 17 -10.82 1.94 6.49
C VAL A 17 -11.99 2.54 5.67
N PRO A 18 -13.25 2.32 6.10
CA PRO A 18 -14.43 2.75 5.32
C PRO A 18 -14.54 4.27 5.15
N ASN A 19 -13.94 5.05 6.05
CA ASN A 19 -13.93 6.51 6.01
C ASN A 19 -12.50 7.03 6.24
N PRO A 20 -11.65 7.11 5.19
CA PRO A 20 -10.26 7.53 5.34
C PRO A 20 -10.13 8.97 5.84
N THR A 21 -9.44 9.15 6.96
CA THR A 21 -9.02 10.46 7.50
C THR A 21 -7.78 10.99 6.78
N ALA A 22 -7.41 12.24 6.99
CA ALA A 22 -6.15 12.78 6.49
C ALA A 22 -4.94 11.96 6.99
N GLY A 23 -4.93 11.59 8.27
CA GLY A 23 -3.91 10.71 8.84
C GLY A 23 -3.84 9.34 8.16
N ASN A 24 -4.98 8.73 7.80
CA ASN A 24 -4.95 7.47 7.05
C ASN A 24 -4.28 7.63 5.69
N LYS A 25 -4.51 8.76 5.00
CA LYS A 25 -3.88 9.04 3.70
C LYS A 25 -2.37 9.21 3.85
N CYS A 26 -1.90 9.98 4.84
CA CYS A 26 -0.47 10.16 5.12
C CYS A 26 0.21 8.83 5.40
N VAL A 27 -0.38 8.02 6.30
CA VAL A 27 0.16 6.68 6.62
C VAL A 27 0.22 5.81 5.37
N GLN A 28 -0.83 5.80 4.53
CA GLN A 28 -0.84 4.98 3.31
C GLN A 28 0.22 5.41 2.29
N ILE A 29 0.45 6.72 2.13
CA ILE A 29 1.55 7.24 1.29
C ILE A 29 2.90 6.79 1.85
N GLY A 30 3.07 6.87 3.17
CA GLY A 30 4.28 6.40 3.83
C GLY A 30 4.53 4.91 3.63
N CYS A 31 3.50 4.06 3.79
CA CYS A 31 3.59 2.63 3.49
C CYS A 31 3.99 2.38 2.02
N HIS A 32 3.44 3.15 1.07
CA HIS A 32 3.79 3.01 -0.34
C HIS A 32 5.27 3.30 -0.62
N PHE A 33 5.85 4.30 0.04
CA PHE A 33 7.29 4.58 -0.06
C PHE A 33 8.16 3.53 0.66
N GLU A 34 7.67 2.93 1.74
CA GLU A 34 8.34 1.82 2.42
C GLU A 34 8.51 0.62 1.48
N GLU A 35 7.48 0.22 0.72
CA GLU A 35 7.57 -0.86 -0.27
C GLU A 35 8.62 -0.56 -1.36
N ALA A 36 8.69 0.70 -1.82
CA ALA A 36 9.72 1.12 -2.76
C ALA A 36 11.14 1.06 -2.15
N CYS A 37 11.28 1.41 -0.87
CA CYS A 37 12.52 1.25 -0.10
C CYS A 37 12.93 -0.23 0.01
N GLU A 38 12.00 -1.15 0.28
CA GLU A 38 12.29 -2.58 0.31
C GLU A 38 12.83 -3.08 -1.04
N MET A 39 12.26 -2.62 -2.16
CA MET A 39 12.81 -2.91 -3.49
C MET A 39 14.24 -2.38 -3.66
N MET A 40 14.53 -1.15 -3.21
CA MET A 40 15.90 -0.58 -3.30
C MET A 40 16.91 -1.39 -2.47
N ASN A 41 16.51 -1.90 -1.31
CA ASN A 41 17.37 -2.75 -0.49
C ASN A 41 17.77 -4.05 -1.22
N VAL A 42 16.89 -4.63 -2.05
CA VAL A 42 17.21 -5.80 -2.88
C VAL A 42 18.34 -5.51 -3.87
N PHE A 43 18.40 -4.30 -4.41
CA PHE A 43 19.44 -3.88 -5.35
C PHE A 43 20.71 -3.32 -4.68
N CYS A 44 20.82 -3.44 -3.35
CA CYS A 44 21.92 -2.90 -2.54
C CYS A 44 22.13 -1.39 -2.71
N THR A 45 21.09 -0.65 -3.11
CA THR A 45 21.13 0.83 -3.24
C THR A 45 20.77 1.48 -1.91
N PHE A 46 21.51 1.14 -0.85
CA PHE A 46 21.15 1.46 0.53
C PHE A 46 21.00 2.95 0.82
N ALA A 47 21.82 3.81 0.22
CA ALA A 47 21.68 5.27 0.38
C ALA A 47 20.34 5.78 -0.16
N ALA A 48 19.89 5.29 -1.32
CA ALA A 48 18.58 5.64 -1.87
C ALA A 48 17.43 5.00 -1.07
N ALA A 49 17.64 3.80 -0.54
CA ALA A 49 16.68 3.15 0.35
C ALA A 49 16.50 3.95 1.67
N GLU A 50 17.59 4.47 2.24
CA GLU A 50 17.57 5.31 3.44
C GLU A 50 16.78 6.60 3.22
N GLU A 51 16.99 7.30 2.09
CA GLU A 51 16.21 8.49 1.74
C GLU A 51 14.70 8.18 1.60
N LEU A 52 14.34 7.08 0.94
CA LEU A 52 12.94 6.65 0.83
C LEU A 52 12.34 6.26 2.18
N TYR A 53 13.12 5.60 3.03
CA TYR A 53 12.70 5.23 4.38
C TYR A 53 12.42 6.46 5.24
N GLU A 54 13.31 7.46 5.21
CA GLU A 54 13.11 8.73 5.92
C GLU A 54 11.85 9.45 5.43
N LEU A 55 11.60 9.46 4.11
CA LEU A 55 10.38 10.02 3.54
C LEU A 55 9.13 9.25 3.99
N SER A 56 9.17 7.92 3.98
CA SER A 56 8.10 7.04 4.50
C SER A 56 7.77 7.40 5.95
N GLU A 57 8.79 7.48 6.80
CA GLU A 57 8.65 7.78 8.23
C GLU A 57 8.11 9.19 8.46
N TRP A 58 8.54 10.15 7.66
CA TRP A 58 8.04 11.51 7.72
C TRP A 58 6.53 11.56 7.45
N PHE A 59 6.05 10.86 6.42
CA PHE A 59 4.61 10.75 6.15
C PHE A 59 3.85 10.04 7.28
N LYS A 60 4.39 8.94 7.82
CA LYS A 60 3.75 8.16 8.88
C LYS A 60 3.62 8.91 10.22
N ARG A 61 4.53 9.85 10.52
CA ARG A 61 4.54 10.61 11.78
C ARG A 61 3.47 11.70 11.86
N ASN A 62 2.90 12.12 10.74
CA ASN A 62 1.63 12.85 10.68
C ASN A 62 1.51 14.17 11.49
N ASP A 63 2.61 14.80 11.91
CA ASP A 63 2.59 15.91 12.88
C ASP A 63 2.04 17.26 12.36
N SER A 64 1.81 17.41 11.04
CA SER A 64 1.19 18.62 10.44
C SER A 64 0.77 18.44 8.97
N LEU A 65 0.64 17.19 8.51
CA LEU A 65 0.41 16.88 7.08
C LEU A 65 -1.05 16.96 6.65
N GLU A 66 -2.00 17.22 7.56
CA GLU A 66 -3.43 17.32 7.22
C GLU A 66 -3.72 18.38 6.15
N ASP A 67 -3.00 19.51 6.18
CA ASP A 67 -3.11 20.59 5.20
C ASP A 67 -2.42 20.25 3.85
N LEU A 68 -1.51 19.28 3.82
CA LEU A 68 -0.73 18.90 2.63
C LEU A 68 -1.44 17.88 1.74
N VAL A 69 -2.48 17.20 2.23
CA VAL A 69 -3.26 16.19 1.48
C VAL A 69 -4.63 16.73 1.04
N GLU A 70 -4.86 18.04 1.16
CA GLU A 70 -5.96 18.72 0.47
C GLU A 70 -5.65 18.84 -1.03
N LEU A 71 -5.77 17.72 -1.73
CA LEU A 71 -5.66 17.65 -3.17
C LEU A 71 -6.94 18.19 -3.80
N ASP A 72 -6.80 19.04 -4.82
CA ASP A 72 -7.94 19.44 -5.62
C ASP A 72 -8.38 18.31 -6.57
N ASN A 73 -9.19 18.59 -7.59
CA ASN A 73 -9.62 17.55 -8.52
C ASN A 73 -8.55 17.21 -9.58
N GLU A 74 -7.73 18.17 -9.95
CA GLU A 74 -6.65 17.99 -10.93
C GLU A 74 -5.52 17.18 -10.28
N ASP A 75 -5.12 17.55 -9.06
CA ASP A 75 -4.14 16.81 -8.27
C ASP A 75 -4.51 15.33 -8.08
N LYS A 76 -5.80 15.03 -7.87
CA LYS A 76 -6.28 13.65 -7.72
C LYS A 76 -6.21 12.85 -9.01
N VAL A 77 -6.42 13.50 -10.16
CA VAL A 77 -6.28 12.85 -11.46
C VAL A 77 -4.82 12.52 -11.72
N GLU A 78 -3.92 13.46 -11.45
CA GLU A 78 -2.47 13.25 -11.61
C GLU A 78 -1.95 12.17 -10.64
N LEU A 79 -2.39 12.19 -9.38
CA LEU A 79 -2.04 11.14 -8.42
C LEU A 79 -2.53 9.77 -8.88
N LEU A 80 -3.76 9.68 -9.39
CA LEU A 80 -4.31 8.42 -9.88
C LEU A 80 -3.52 7.88 -11.08
N ASP A 81 -3.11 8.76 -12.01
CA ASP A 81 -2.28 8.39 -13.16
C ASP A 81 -0.92 7.85 -12.71
N ALA A 82 -0.24 8.57 -11.81
CA ALA A 82 1.04 8.14 -11.23
C ALA A 82 0.93 6.79 -10.50
N LEU A 83 -0.15 6.56 -9.75
CA LEU A 83 -0.40 5.26 -9.09
C LEU A 83 -0.62 4.13 -10.10
N CYS A 84 -1.32 4.41 -11.22
CA CYS A 84 -1.47 3.44 -12.31
C CYS A 84 -0.11 3.08 -12.93
N ASP A 85 0.73 4.09 -13.20
CA ASP A 85 2.07 3.87 -13.75
C ASP A 85 2.97 3.08 -12.80
N GLN A 86 2.88 3.33 -11.49
CA GLN A 86 3.60 2.54 -10.49
C GLN A 86 3.16 1.06 -10.49
N ILE A 87 1.86 0.78 -10.63
CA ILE A 87 1.37 -0.60 -10.76
C ILE A 87 1.90 -1.24 -12.05
N VAL A 88 1.83 -0.54 -13.19
CA VAL A 88 2.30 -1.05 -14.48
C VAL A 88 3.80 -1.34 -14.44
N THR A 89 4.59 -0.45 -13.85
CA THR A 89 6.05 -0.63 -13.73
C THR A 89 6.42 -1.73 -12.75
N ALA A 90 5.72 -1.88 -11.63
CA ALA A 90 5.92 -3.01 -10.71
C ALA A 90 5.65 -4.37 -11.39
N ILE A 91 4.56 -4.47 -12.15
CA ILE A 91 4.26 -5.65 -12.98
C ILE A 91 5.36 -5.87 -14.03
N GLY A 92 5.83 -4.78 -14.65
CA GLY A 92 6.93 -4.80 -15.62
C GLY A 92 8.22 -5.36 -15.02
N VAL A 93 8.63 -4.89 -13.84
CA VAL A 93 9.81 -5.40 -13.12
C VAL A 93 9.66 -6.90 -12.86
N ALA A 94 8.54 -7.34 -12.28
CA ALA A 94 8.30 -8.76 -12.03
C ALA A 94 8.36 -9.61 -13.31
N HIS A 95 7.78 -9.12 -14.41
CA HIS A 95 7.83 -9.79 -15.70
C HIS A 95 9.28 -9.95 -16.21
N MET A 96 10.08 -8.88 -16.14
CA MET A 96 11.48 -8.91 -16.59
C MET A 96 12.35 -9.87 -15.78
N PHE A 97 12.00 -10.11 -14.51
CA PHE A 97 12.66 -11.09 -13.65
C PHE A 97 11.98 -12.48 -13.64
N GLY A 98 10.95 -12.71 -14.46
CA GLY A 98 10.27 -14.00 -14.57
C GLY A 98 9.47 -14.41 -13.33
N MET A 99 8.97 -13.44 -12.56
CA MET A 99 8.22 -13.65 -11.32
C MET A 99 6.71 -13.70 -11.57
N ASP A 100 5.99 -14.59 -10.86
CA ASP A 100 4.53 -14.64 -10.87
C ASP A 100 3.92 -13.64 -9.88
N ILE A 101 3.92 -12.37 -10.27
CA ILE A 101 3.35 -11.30 -9.42
C ILE A 101 1.83 -11.44 -9.24
N GLN A 102 1.12 -12.03 -10.21
CA GLN A 102 -0.32 -12.22 -10.09
C GLN A 102 -0.65 -13.27 -9.02
N GLY A 103 0.05 -14.41 -9.04
CA GLY A 103 -0.06 -15.43 -8.01
C GLY A 103 0.31 -14.89 -6.63
N ALA A 104 1.45 -14.20 -6.53
CA ALA A 104 1.89 -13.60 -5.26
C ALA A 104 0.89 -12.58 -4.70
N LEU A 105 0.35 -11.68 -5.55
CA LEU A 105 -0.69 -10.73 -5.13
C LEU A 105 -1.97 -11.43 -4.67
N GLN A 106 -2.35 -12.54 -5.30
CA GLN A 106 -3.53 -13.31 -4.89
C GLN A 106 -3.33 -13.95 -3.51
N GLU A 107 -2.15 -14.46 -3.21
CA GLU A 107 -1.81 -14.99 -1.87
C GLU A 107 -1.87 -13.89 -0.80
N VAL A 108 -1.33 -12.71 -1.09
CA VAL A 108 -1.40 -11.54 -0.19
C VAL A 108 -2.85 -11.10 0.04
N ALA A 109 -3.66 -11.00 -1.03
CA ALA A 109 -5.07 -10.64 -0.91
C ALA A 109 -5.85 -11.64 -0.05
N ASN A 110 -5.64 -12.95 -0.26
CA ASN A 110 -6.27 -14.00 0.53
C ASN A 110 -5.82 -13.96 2.01
N SER A 111 -4.53 -13.71 2.26
CA SER A 111 -3.99 -13.54 3.61
C SER A 111 -4.65 -12.36 4.32
N ASN A 112 -4.78 -11.23 3.63
CA ASN A 112 -5.42 -10.03 4.15
C ASN A 112 -6.91 -10.24 4.48
N ASP A 113 -7.65 -10.94 3.63
CA ASP A 113 -9.05 -11.28 3.89
C ASP A 113 -9.20 -12.23 5.09
N SER A 114 -8.25 -13.14 5.31
CA SER A 114 -8.27 -14.05 6.48
C SER A 114 -8.13 -13.34 7.82
N LYS A 115 -7.73 -12.05 7.81
CA LYS A 115 -7.67 -11.19 9.00
C LYS A 115 -9.06 -10.72 9.44
N PHE A 116 -10.11 -11.04 8.68
CA PHE A 116 -11.51 -10.73 8.98
C PHE A 116 -12.34 -12.02 9.09
N GLU A 117 -13.12 -12.15 10.17
CA GLU A 117 -14.17 -13.18 10.31
C GLU A 117 -15.52 -12.45 10.40
N ASP A 118 -16.48 -12.83 9.56
CA ASP A 118 -17.82 -12.23 9.49
C ASP A 118 -17.82 -10.69 9.39
N GLY A 119 -16.83 -10.11 8.70
CA GLY A 119 -16.67 -8.66 8.53
C GLY A 119 -16.12 -7.93 9.76
N SER A 120 -15.71 -8.67 10.80
CA SER A 120 -15.05 -8.13 11.98
C SER A 120 -13.56 -8.48 11.97
N PRO A 121 -12.66 -7.54 12.31
CA PRO A 121 -11.23 -7.82 12.38
C PRO A 121 -10.93 -8.88 13.46
N VAL A 122 -10.13 -9.87 13.11
CA VAL A 122 -9.65 -10.91 14.01
C VAL A 122 -8.38 -10.43 14.69
N PHE A 123 -8.49 -10.11 15.97
CA PHE A 123 -7.36 -9.72 16.80
C PHE A 123 -6.61 -10.96 17.33
N ASN A 124 -5.29 -10.86 17.46
CA ASN A 124 -4.50 -11.81 18.23
C ASN A 124 -4.66 -11.53 19.75
N GLU A 125 -4.09 -12.40 20.59
CA GLU A 125 -4.16 -12.30 22.06
C GLU A 125 -3.59 -10.97 22.62
N HIS A 126 -2.87 -10.20 21.80
CA HIS A 126 -2.28 -8.91 22.15
C HIS A 126 -3.09 -7.71 21.63
N GLY A 127 -4.27 -7.93 21.03
CA GLY A 127 -5.13 -6.85 20.52
C GLY A 127 -4.64 -6.25 19.20
N ASN A 128 -3.65 -6.85 18.54
CA ASN A 128 -3.20 -6.47 17.21
C ASN A 128 -3.95 -7.33 16.18
N CYS A 129 -4.29 -6.76 15.01
CA CYS A 129 -4.73 -7.58 13.89
C CYS A 129 -3.67 -8.66 13.61
N LYS A 130 -4.09 -9.91 13.41
CA LYS A 130 -3.16 -11.00 13.07
C LYS A 130 -2.38 -10.61 11.80
N GLY A 131 -1.04 -10.66 11.88
CA GLY A 131 -0.10 -10.32 10.80
C GLY A 131 -0.05 -11.41 9.74
#